data_AF-A0A3N5NAH8-F1
#
_entry.id   AF-A0A3N5NAH8-F1
#
_cell.length_a   1.000
_cell.length_b   1.000
_cell.length_c   1.000
_cell.angle_alpha   90.00
_cell.angle_beta   90.00
_cell.angle_gamma   90.00
#
_symmetry.space_group_name_H-M   'P 1'
#
loop_
_entity.id
_entity.type
_entity.pdbx_description
1 polymer ?
#
loop_
_entity_poly.entity_id
_entity_poly.type
_entity_poly.pdbx_seq_one_letter_code
_entity_poly.pdbx_strand_id
1 'polypeptide(L)'
;MKSNIHLTGAAALIFTISSCISNKTSTYDASVALEDYVMQEDKSYSYDIVELNETDFWKEYRIRMVSGAWMTAGEVEPVEWWHWVNVIIPFNASEDEGMMIIGGGSSADTVPPVTEEWLIQVALATGSIVSSVSNIPFQPLDFQGDEKGGR
;
A
#
# COMPACT_ATOMS: atom_id res chain seq x y z
N MET A 1 52.31 -49.35 -60.69
CA MET A 1 53.42 -49.52 -59.73
C MET A 1 53.50 -48.26 -58.89
N LYS A 2 53.48 -48.40 -57.55
CA LYS A 2 53.69 -47.39 -56.50
C LYS A 2 52.54 -46.41 -56.18
N SER A 3 51.69 -46.91 -55.27
CA SER A 3 51.22 -46.25 -54.03
C SER A 3 51.85 -44.89 -53.71
N ASN A 4 51.04 -43.94 -53.21
CA ASN A 4 51.21 -43.42 -51.84
C ASN A 4 49.97 -42.66 -51.36
N ILE A 5 49.35 -43.25 -50.34
CA ILE A 5 48.32 -42.70 -49.47
C ILE A 5 49.02 -41.76 -48.49
N HIS A 6 48.62 -40.49 -48.44
CA HIS A 6 48.89 -39.63 -47.29
C HIS A 6 47.57 -39.24 -46.64
N LEU A 7 47.26 -39.99 -45.59
CA LEU A 7 46.19 -39.73 -44.64
C LEU A 7 46.71 -38.71 -43.62
N THR A 8 46.47 -37.42 -43.86
CA THR A 8 46.65 -36.39 -42.83
C THR A 8 45.29 -36.11 -42.21
N GLY A 9 45.04 -36.75 -41.07
CA GLY A 9 43.82 -36.57 -40.28
C GLY A 9 43.72 -35.13 -39.78
N ALA A 10 42.62 -34.46 -40.08
CA ALA A 10 42.25 -33.22 -39.44
C ALA A 10 41.74 -33.55 -38.03
N ALA A 11 42.49 -33.16 -36.99
CA ALA A 11 42.00 -33.18 -35.63
C ALA A 11 40.91 -32.12 -35.49
N ALA A 12 39.65 -32.54 -35.50
CA ALA A 12 38.52 -31.67 -35.18
C ALA A 12 38.55 -31.38 -33.67
N LEU A 13 39.02 -30.20 -33.32
CA LEU A 13 38.98 -29.69 -31.95
C LEU A 13 37.54 -29.27 -31.63
N ILE A 14 36.77 -30.16 -31.01
CA ILE A 14 35.41 -29.87 -30.55
C ILE A 14 35.52 -28.95 -29.33
N PHE A 15 35.43 -27.64 -29.54
CA PHE A 15 35.18 -26.69 -28.46
C PHE A 15 33.73 -26.88 -27.98
N THR A 16 33.55 -27.65 -26.92
CA THR A 16 32.29 -27.64 -26.16
C THR A 16 32.18 -26.28 -25.48
N ILE A 17 31.37 -25.40 -26.05
CA ILE A 17 30.93 -24.19 -25.37
C ILE A 17 30.00 -24.68 -24.25
N SER A 18 30.57 -24.93 -23.08
CA SER A 18 29.80 -25.16 -21.86
C SER A 18 29.10 -23.84 -21.56
N SER A 19 27.92 -23.68 -22.14
CA SER A 19 27.01 -22.59 -21.83
C SER A 19 26.58 -22.84 -20.38
N CYS A 20 27.26 -22.18 -19.45
CA CYS A 20 26.74 -22.04 -18.10
C CYS A 20 25.42 -21.28 -18.23
N ILE A 21 24.31 -22.03 -18.31
CA ILE A 21 22.99 -21.49 -18.07
C ILE A 21 23.00 -21.05 -16.61
N SER A 22 23.36 -19.79 -16.38
CA SER A 22 23.19 -19.16 -15.09
C SER A 22 21.69 -19.03 -14.91
N ASN A 23 21.07 -20.04 -14.30
CA ASN A 23 19.71 -19.95 -13.82
C ASN A 23 19.69 -18.75 -12.85
N LYS A 24 19.22 -17.59 -13.33
CA LYS A 24 18.84 -16.50 -12.44
C LYS A 24 17.67 -17.02 -11.62
N THR A 25 17.97 -17.54 -10.44
CA THR A 25 16.99 -17.64 -9.36
C THR A 25 16.49 -16.23 -9.12
N SER A 26 15.27 -15.94 -9.58
CA SER A 26 14.55 -14.73 -9.22
C SER A 26 14.29 -14.80 -7.73
N THR A 27 15.15 -14.18 -6.93
CA THR A 27 14.85 -13.90 -5.53
C THR A 27 13.72 -12.88 -5.55
N TYR A 28 12.48 -13.36 -5.35
CA TYR A 28 11.34 -12.47 -5.17
C TYR A 28 11.56 -11.69 -3.87
N ASP A 29 11.92 -10.43 -4.01
CA ASP A 29 12.06 -9.53 -2.88
C ASP A 29 10.70 -8.91 -2.60
N ALA A 30 10.01 -9.46 -1.59
CA ALA A 30 8.70 -8.97 -1.18
C ALA A 30 8.74 -7.50 -0.72
N SER A 31 9.90 -7.00 -0.27
CA SER A 31 10.05 -5.60 0.13
C SER A 31 9.94 -4.67 -1.07
N VAL A 32 10.59 -5.03 -2.18
CA VAL A 32 10.52 -4.31 -3.46
C VAL A 32 9.09 -4.35 -4.02
N ALA A 33 8.42 -5.51 -3.96
CA ALA A 33 7.05 -5.62 -4.46
C ALA A 33 6.03 -4.77 -3.67
N LEU A 34 6.18 -4.70 -2.34
CA LEU A 34 5.34 -3.85 -1.51
C LEU A 34 5.67 -2.37 -1.72
N GLU A 35 6.96 -2.02 -1.83
CA GLU A 35 7.40 -0.65 -2.13
C GLU A 35 6.84 -0.19 -3.48
N ASP A 36 7.00 -0.99 -4.54
CA ASP A 36 6.45 -0.71 -5.87
C ASP A 36 4.94 -0.49 -5.82
N TYR A 37 4.22 -1.31 -5.05
CA TYR A 37 2.78 -1.17 -4.86
C TYR A 37 2.41 0.13 -4.14
N VAL A 38 3.08 0.45 -3.02
CA VAL A 38 2.81 1.67 -2.23
C VAL A 38 3.15 2.94 -3.01
N MET A 39 4.20 2.89 -3.82
CA MET A 39 4.69 4.02 -4.61
C MET A 39 3.99 4.15 -5.97
N GLN A 40 3.16 3.19 -6.36
CA GLN A 40 2.39 3.25 -7.59
C GLN A 40 1.31 4.33 -7.48
N GLU A 41 1.23 5.19 -8.50
CA GLU A 41 0.17 6.20 -8.59
C GLU A 41 -1.20 5.52 -8.77
N ASP A 42 -2.11 5.76 -7.82
CA ASP A 42 -3.51 5.36 -7.92
C ASP A 42 -4.37 6.58 -8.30
N LYS A 43 -5.00 6.51 -9.47
CA LYS A 43 -5.87 7.58 -9.98
C LYS A 43 -7.16 7.76 -9.19
N SER A 44 -7.55 6.77 -8.39
CA SER A 44 -8.71 6.86 -7.51
C SER A 44 -8.39 7.54 -6.18
N TYR A 45 -7.11 7.60 -5.79
CA TYR A 45 -6.70 8.26 -4.56
C TYR A 45 -7.07 9.75 -4.60
N SER A 46 -7.79 10.20 -3.58
CA SER A 46 -8.16 11.59 -3.39
C SER A 46 -8.52 11.85 -1.92
N TYR A 47 -8.56 13.12 -1.51
CA TYR A 47 -8.99 13.47 -0.17
C TYR A 47 -9.62 14.85 -0.12
N ASP A 48 -10.56 15.02 0.81
CA ASP A 48 -11.22 16.27 1.13
C ASP A 48 -11.09 16.56 2.62
N ILE A 49 -10.66 17.78 2.99
CA ILE A 49 -10.75 18.27 4.37
C ILE A 49 -12.19 18.68 4.60
N VAL A 50 -12.92 17.92 5.40
CA VAL A 50 -14.35 18.16 5.68
C VAL A 50 -14.57 19.04 6.90
N GLU A 51 -13.60 19.07 7.82
CA GLU A 51 -13.66 19.88 9.04
C GLU A 51 -12.25 20.30 9.47
N LEU A 52 -12.15 21.51 10.02
CA LEU A 52 -10.96 22.05 10.66
C LEU A 52 -11.36 22.51 12.05
N ASN A 53 -10.72 21.95 13.08
CA ASN A 53 -10.86 22.40 14.45
C ASN A 53 -9.53 22.99 14.91
N GLU A 54 -9.57 24.17 15.52
CA GLU A 54 -8.37 24.85 15.99
C GLU A 54 -8.59 25.33 17.44
N THR A 55 -7.54 25.18 18.23
CA THR A 55 -7.45 25.62 19.62
C THR A 55 -6.18 26.44 19.81
N ASP A 56 -5.92 26.91 21.03
CA ASP A 56 -4.67 27.61 21.34
C ASP A 56 -3.42 26.69 21.34
N PHE A 57 -3.61 25.36 21.33
CA PHE A 57 -2.52 24.39 21.52
C PHE A 57 -2.30 23.45 20.33
N TRP A 58 -3.35 23.21 19.54
CA TRP A 58 -3.33 22.26 18.44
C TRP A 58 -4.40 22.58 17.40
N LYS A 59 -4.20 22.03 16.20
CA LYS A 59 -5.19 22.01 15.11
C LYS A 59 -5.48 20.57 14.67
N GLU A 60 -6.72 20.29 14.31
CA GLU A 60 -7.19 19.01 13.80
C GLU A 60 -7.78 19.20 12.40
N TYR A 61 -7.34 18.38 11.45
CA TYR A 61 -8.02 18.20 10.18
C TYR A 61 -8.80 16.89 10.23
N ARG A 62 -10.11 16.94 9.92
CA ARG A 62 -10.87 15.73 9.61
C ARG A 62 -11.01 15.61 8.12
N ILE A 63 -10.63 14.46 7.60
CA ILE A 63 -10.40 14.22 6.18
C ILE A 63 -11.24 13.03 5.75
N ARG A 64 -12.00 13.17 4.67
CA ARG A 64 -12.51 12.02 3.91
C ARG A 64 -11.43 11.66 2.89
N MET A 65 -10.85 10.47 3.00
CA MET A 65 -9.81 9.99 2.09
C MET A 65 -10.34 8.82 1.28
N VAL A 66 -10.33 8.90 -0.04
CA VAL A 66 -10.47 7.74 -0.91
C VAL A 66 -9.10 7.09 -1.00
N SER A 67 -8.98 5.87 -0.47
CA SER A 67 -7.72 5.13 -0.42
C SER A 67 -7.43 4.37 -1.71
N GLY A 68 -8.46 4.04 -2.47
CA GLY A 68 -8.30 3.30 -3.72
C GLY A 68 -9.61 2.77 -4.28
N ALA A 69 -9.48 2.00 -5.36
CA ALA A 69 -10.54 1.15 -5.89
C ALA A 69 -10.16 -0.33 -5.70
N TRP A 70 -11.09 -1.13 -5.16
CA TRP A 70 -10.91 -2.56 -4.96
C TRP A 70 -11.71 -3.36 -5.99
N MET A 71 -11.00 -4.19 -6.76
CA MET A 71 -11.58 -5.06 -7.81
C MET A 71 -12.43 -4.28 -8.83
N THR A 72 -13.28 -4.99 -9.59
CA THR A 72 -14.22 -4.39 -10.53
C THR A 72 -15.66 -4.42 -10.02
N ALA A 73 -16.53 -3.58 -10.58
CA ALA A 73 -17.96 -3.58 -10.27
C ALA A 73 -18.68 -4.90 -10.64
N GLY A 74 -18.04 -5.77 -11.44
CA GLY A 74 -18.53 -7.12 -11.73
C GLY A 74 -18.16 -8.15 -10.66
N GLU A 75 -17.37 -7.76 -9.65
CA GLU A 75 -16.84 -8.65 -8.62
C GLU A 75 -17.23 -8.21 -7.21
N VAL A 76 -17.24 -6.90 -6.93
CA VAL A 76 -17.55 -6.36 -5.62
C VAL A 76 -18.34 -5.04 -5.71
N GLU A 77 -19.14 -4.76 -4.70
CA GLU A 77 -19.77 -3.45 -4.46
C GLU A 77 -19.70 -3.13 -2.96
N PRO A 78 -19.29 -1.92 -2.54
CA PRO A 78 -18.69 -0.84 -3.34
C PRO A 78 -17.25 -1.12 -3.82
N VAL A 79 -16.92 -0.56 -5.00
CA VAL A 79 -15.56 -0.57 -5.57
C VAL A 79 -14.67 0.52 -4.95
N GLU A 80 -15.19 1.74 -4.75
CA GLU A 80 -14.43 2.84 -4.12
C GLU A 80 -14.29 2.60 -2.62
N TRP A 81 -13.05 2.59 -2.13
CA TRP A 81 -12.74 2.47 -0.70
C TRP A 81 -12.36 3.83 -0.13
N TRP A 82 -12.97 4.17 1.01
CA TRP A 82 -12.73 5.45 1.67
C TRP A 82 -12.64 5.30 3.19
N HIS A 83 -11.94 6.23 3.82
CA HIS A 83 -11.71 6.26 5.26
C HIS A 83 -11.88 7.66 5.82
N TRP A 84 -12.22 7.76 7.10
CA TRP A 84 -12.00 8.99 7.84
C TRP A 84 -10.59 9.01 8.38
N VAL A 85 -9.91 10.14 8.19
CA VAL A 85 -8.60 10.39 8.77
C VAL A 85 -8.67 11.68 9.59
N ASN A 86 -8.38 11.58 10.88
CA ASN A 86 -8.22 12.75 11.74
C ASN A 86 -6.72 12.98 11.93
N VAL A 87 -6.25 14.20 11.70
CA VAL A 87 -4.84 14.59 11.84
C VAL A 87 -4.71 15.71 12.85
N ILE A 88 -4.12 15.41 14.00
CA ILE A 88 -3.88 16.32 15.10
C ILE A 88 -2.45 16.83 15.01
N ILE A 89 -2.30 18.15 14.88
CA ILE A 89 -1.01 18.82 14.79
C ILE A 89 -0.86 19.72 16.01
N PRO A 90 -0.02 19.35 16.99
CA PRO A 90 0.27 20.20 18.13
C PRO A 90 1.16 21.38 17.68
N PHE A 91 0.94 22.58 18.22
CA PHE A 91 1.70 23.77 17.81
C PHE A 91 3.15 23.77 18.31
N ASN A 92 3.45 22.95 19.32
CA ASN A 92 4.81 22.69 19.79
C ASN A 92 5.42 21.43 19.14
N ALA A 93 4.94 21.00 17.97
CA ALA A 93 5.49 19.84 17.28
C ALA A 93 7.02 19.98 17.10
N SER A 94 7.78 19.02 17.63
CA SER A 94 9.24 18.98 17.57
C SER A 94 9.77 17.86 16.69
N GLU A 95 8.96 16.84 16.43
CA GLU A 95 9.31 15.66 15.64
C GLU A 95 8.76 15.77 14.21
N ASP A 96 9.49 15.24 13.24
CA ASP A 96 9.04 15.08 11.85
C ASP A 96 8.36 13.71 11.61
N GLU A 97 8.55 12.74 12.50
CA GLU A 97 7.76 11.51 12.50
C GLU A 97 6.44 11.65 13.27
N GLY A 98 5.39 11.05 12.70
CA GLY A 98 4.06 10.99 13.30
C GLY A 98 3.69 9.61 13.83
N MET A 99 2.67 9.56 14.69
CA MET A 99 2.02 8.31 15.10
C MET A 99 0.72 8.12 14.32
N MET A 100 0.49 6.92 13.81
CA MET A 100 -0.78 6.55 13.17
C MET A 100 -1.49 5.47 13.98
N ILE A 101 -2.76 5.73 14.30
CA ILE A 101 -3.65 4.80 14.97
C ILE A 101 -4.65 4.25 13.95
N ILE A 102 -4.72 2.92 13.83
CA ILE A 102 -5.66 2.23 12.97
C ILE A 102 -6.85 1.79 13.82
N GLY A 103 -8.00 2.38 13.55
CA GLY A 103 -9.27 2.09 14.21
C GLY A 103 -10.20 1.27 13.32
N GLY A 104 -11.18 0.65 13.97
CA GLY A 104 -12.29 -0.02 13.29
C GLY A 104 -13.30 0.97 12.71
N GLY A 105 -14.51 0.47 12.49
CA GLY A 105 -15.63 1.23 11.92
C GLY A 105 -16.28 0.47 10.79
N SER A 106 -17.06 1.18 9.99
CA SER A 106 -17.78 0.66 8.84
C SER A 106 -17.90 1.68 7.72
N SER A 107 -18.06 1.21 6.48
CA SER A 107 -18.46 2.00 5.32
C SER A 107 -19.85 2.60 5.46
N ALA A 108 -20.63 2.17 6.47
CA ALA A 108 -21.89 2.81 6.85
C ALA A 108 -21.69 4.08 7.72
N ASP A 109 -20.51 4.31 8.29
CA ASP A 109 -20.21 5.43 9.18
C ASP A 109 -19.98 6.72 8.37
N THR A 110 -21.05 7.28 7.82
CA THR A 110 -21.00 8.42 6.89
C THR A 110 -20.71 9.78 7.55
N VAL A 111 -20.47 9.83 8.85
CA VAL A 111 -20.13 11.03 9.62
C VAL A 111 -18.70 10.90 10.15
N PRO A 112 -17.83 11.92 10.02
CA PRO A 112 -16.48 11.85 10.54
C PRO A 112 -16.51 11.64 12.07
N PRO A 113 -15.75 10.67 12.59
CA PRO A 113 -15.70 10.43 14.02
C PRO A 113 -15.06 11.63 14.72
N VAL A 114 -15.59 11.96 15.90
CA VAL A 114 -14.94 12.92 16.80
C VAL A 114 -13.64 12.31 17.30
N THR A 115 -12.56 13.09 17.30
CA THR A 115 -11.27 12.64 17.85
C THR A 115 -11.40 12.33 19.34
N GLU A 116 -10.91 11.14 19.72
CA GLU A 116 -10.84 10.75 21.11
C GLU A 116 -9.78 11.57 21.87
N GLU A 117 -10.14 12.05 23.05
CA GLU A 117 -9.30 12.96 23.87
C GLU A 117 -7.89 12.42 24.12
N TRP A 118 -7.72 11.11 24.27
CA TRP A 118 -6.40 10.52 24.52
C TRP A 118 -5.45 10.70 23.34
N LEU A 119 -5.95 10.78 22.10
CA LEU A 119 -5.11 11.04 20.92
C LEU A 119 -4.53 12.46 20.95
N ILE A 120 -5.34 13.42 21.39
CA ILE A 120 -4.90 14.81 21.60
C ILE A 120 -3.85 14.86 22.70
N GLN A 121 -4.09 14.16 23.81
CA GLN A 121 -3.14 14.08 24.92
C GLN A 121 -1.81 13.47 24.49
N VAL A 122 -1.82 12.42 23.65
CA VAL A 122 -0.59 11.85 23.11
C VAL A 122 0.14 12.87 22.23
N ALA A 123 -0.56 13.54 21.31
CA ALA A 123 0.05 14.54 20.42
C ALA A 123 0.75 15.65 21.22
N LEU A 124 0.08 16.20 22.23
CA LEU A 124 0.63 17.26 23.07
C LEU A 124 1.77 16.77 23.97
N ALA A 125 1.67 15.56 24.52
CA ALA A 125 2.67 15.00 25.42
C ALA A 125 3.97 14.62 24.68
N THR A 126 3.87 14.14 23.44
CA THR A 126 5.04 13.75 22.65
C THR A 126 5.57 14.86 21.76
N GLY A 127 4.78 15.90 21.48
CA GLY A 127 5.15 16.91 20.50
C GLY A 127 5.21 16.34 19.08
N SER A 128 4.40 15.31 18.78
CA SER A 128 4.37 14.64 17.48
C SER A 128 3.01 14.83 16.82
N ILE A 129 2.98 14.78 15.48
CA ILE A 129 1.71 14.70 14.74
C ILE A 129 1.08 13.34 15.05
N VAL A 130 -0.19 13.34 15.46
CA VAL A 130 -0.96 12.11 15.68
C VAL A 130 -2.07 12.05 14.67
N SER A 131 -2.18 10.91 13.98
CA SER A 131 -3.26 10.63 13.05
C SER A 131 -4.04 9.41 13.52
N SER A 132 -5.34 9.41 13.28
CA SER A 132 -6.16 8.21 13.38
C SER A 132 -6.92 7.99 12.08
N VAL A 133 -6.95 6.75 11.63
CA VAL A 133 -7.75 6.31 10.48
C VAL A 133 -8.82 5.35 10.97
N SER A 134 -10.07 5.53 10.54
CA SER A 134 -11.17 4.63 10.86
C SER A 134 -11.68 3.93 9.60
N ASN A 135 -12.67 3.04 9.78
CA ASN A 135 -13.24 2.24 8.69
C ASN A 135 -12.21 1.26 8.09
N ILE A 136 -11.43 0.60 8.96
CA ILE A 136 -10.51 -0.48 8.58
C ILE A 136 -10.91 -1.77 9.32
N PRO A 137 -11.25 -2.86 8.60
CA PRO A 137 -11.38 -2.94 7.14
C PRO A 137 -12.57 -2.14 6.60
N PHE A 138 -12.57 -1.84 5.30
CA PHE A 138 -13.67 -1.18 4.61
C PHE A 138 -14.83 -2.16 4.41
N GLN A 139 -15.81 -2.12 5.31
CA GLN A 139 -16.89 -3.12 5.39
C GLN A 139 -18.23 -2.49 5.81
N PRO A 140 -19.39 -3.03 5.39
CA PRO A 140 -19.55 -4.25 4.62
C PRO A 140 -19.25 -4.10 3.12
N LEU A 141 -19.04 -5.23 2.45
CA LEU A 141 -18.88 -5.40 1.01
C LEU A 141 -19.80 -6.53 0.51
N ASP A 142 -20.30 -6.37 -0.71
CA ASP A 142 -21.07 -7.38 -1.43
C ASP A 142 -20.25 -7.95 -2.58
N PHE A 143 -19.95 -9.25 -2.51
CA PHE A 143 -19.30 -9.97 -3.62
C PHE A 143 -20.34 -10.51 -4.59
N GLN A 144 -20.12 -10.29 -5.88
CA GLN A 144 -21.03 -10.76 -6.92
C GLN A 144 -21.03 -12.29 -6.96
N GLY A 145 -22.22 -12.88 -6.85
CA GLY A 145 -22.41 -14.34 -6.81
C GLY A 145 -22.33 -14.96 -5.42
N ASP A 146 -22.12 -14.18 -4.35
CA ASP A 146 -22.38 -14.65 -2.98
C ASP A 146 -23.89 -14.54 -2.68
N GLU A 147 -24.48 -15.62 -2.16
CA GLU A 147 -25.89 -15.66 -1.77
C GLU A 147 -26.16 -14.91 -0.44
N LYS A 148 -25.10 -14.46 0.26
CA LYS A 148 -25.19 -13.73 1.52
C LYS A 148 -24.65 -12.31 1.39
N GLY A 149 -25.55 -11.33 1.23
CA GLY A 149 -25.18 -9.91 1.22
C GLY A 149 -24.81 -9.34 2.59
N GLY A 150 -24.17 -8.17 2.59
CA GLY A 150 -23.86 -7.30 3.72
C GLY A 150 -22.80 -7.86 4.68
N ARG A 151 -21.75 -8.52 4.18
CA ARG A 151 -20.66 -9.05 5.02
C ARG A 151 -19.52 -8.07 5.18
#